data_AF-A0A7K5YZ00-F1
#
_entry.id   AF-A0A7K5YZ00-F1
#
_cell.length_a   1.000
_cell.length_b   1.000
_cell.length_c   1.000
_cell.angle_alpha   90.00
_cell.angle_beta   90.00
_cell.angle_gamma   90.00
#
_symmetry.space_group_name_H-M   'P 1'
#
loop_
_entity.id
_entity.type
_entity.pdbx_description
1 polymer ?
#
loop_
_entity_poly.entity_id
_entity_poly.type
_entity_poly.pdbx_seq_one_letter_code
_entity_poly.pdbx_strand_id
1 'polypeptide(L)'
;VCRKHLQEIPSSSSNVSTSFSLDADSSKTSEILPGMGVSVLKRDKLGNENMPQERLLLPARPQKRQKVKDREKVFVTVRRPRLLQEAESGASWDTLPDELLLSIFTYLSLSDLLKASLINKRWHRLSFDESLWQTLDLTGQNLVPGVIGQLLPAGVTVFRCPRSCIGNPLFKTSKPLRIQHMDLSNCTVSVADLERILCRCKRLQNLSLEGLLLSEDIIKSIAKNPSLMRLNLSGCSGFSAEALKLMLNSCSMLEELNLSWCDFTGTHVKAAVNHVTSKVTQLNLSGYRQNLRISDVKTLVERCPFLCHLDLSDSVMLKPECFQYFRHLPFLEHLCLSRCYQISPAALVELGEIPTLKTLQVFGIVTDGCLKLLKENLPDIKINCSHFTSIARPTVSSKKNHEIWGIKCRLTLRNPSH
;
A
#
# COMPACT_ATOMS: atom_id res chain seq x y z
N VAL A 1 -54.52 -33.69 25.56
CA VAL A 1 -53.19 -34.34 25.37
C VAL A 1 -52.10 -33.37 25.84
N CYS A 2 -50.98 -33.86 26.38
CA CYS A 2 -49.97 -33.13 27.18
C CYS A 2 -49.40 -31.85 26.51
N ARG A 3 -49.01 -30.74 27.16
CA ARG A 3 -48.21 -30.45 28.40
C ARG A 3 -46.68 -30.72 28.31
N LYS A 4 -45.91 -29.61 28.29
CA LYS A 4 -44.46 -29.43 28.64
C LYS A 4 -43.45 -30.15 27.71
N HIS A 5 -42.22 -29.65 27.48
CA HIS A 5 -41.27 -28.96 28.37
C HIS A 5 -40.48 -27.78 27.77
N LEU A 6 -39.96 -26.94 28.68
CA LEU A 6 -38.81 -26.02 28.49
C LEU A 6 -37.54 -26.67 29.09
N GLN A 7 -36.37 -26.10 28.75
CA GLN A 7 -34.96 -26.52 29.03
C GLN A 7 -34.30 -27.18 27.80
N GLU A 8 -33.04 -26.89 27.43
CA GLU A 8 -31.98 -26.11 28.10
C GLU A 8 -31.01 -25.45 27.08
N ILE A 9 -30.27 -24.42 27.48
CA ILE A 9 -29.24 -23.75 26.65
C ILE A 9 -27.86 -24.31 27.01
N PRO A 10 -27.08 -24.85 26.05
CA PRO A 10 -25.64 -25.04 26.22
C PRO A 10 -24.89 -23.80 25.70
N SER A 11 -24.17 -23.14 26.60
CA SER A 11 -23.18 -22.12 26.24
C SER A 11 -21.92 -22.75 25.64
N SER A 12 -21.49 -22.35 24.44
CA SER A 12 -20.07 -22.37 24.09
C SER A 12 -19.76 -21.49 22.88
N SER A 13 -18.67 -20.73 23.01
CA SER A 13 -18.07 -19.92 21.95
C SER A 13 -17.59 -20.78 20.78
N SER A 14 -17.96 -20.41 19.56
CA SER A 14 -17.23 -20.81 18.36
C SER A 14 -16.96 -19.59 17.47
N ASN A 15 -15.68 -19.22 17.37
CA ASN A 15 -15.24 -18.19 16.44
C ASN A 15 -15.34 -18.75 15.02
N VAL A 16 -16.29 -18.24 14.22
CA VAL A 16 -16.33 -18.53 12.77
C VAL A 16 -15.26 -17.70 12.08
N SER A 17 -14.01 -18.17 12.13
CA SER A 17 -12.92 -17.66 11.31
C SER A 17 -13.16 -18.06 9.84
N THR A 18 -13.70 -17.13 9.05
CA THR A 18 -13.85 -17.27 7.60
C THR A 18 -12.50 -17.26 6.91
N SER A 19 -11.91 -18.44 6.72
CA SER A 19 -10.69 -18.61 5.93
C SER A 19 -10.97 -18.36 4.44
N PHE A 20 -10.67 -17.15 3.95
CA PHE A 20 -10.57 -16.91 2.52
C PHE A 20 -9.32 -17.58 1.97
N SER A 21 -9.49 -18.76 1.37
CA SER A 21 -8.45 -19.43 0.60
C SER A 21 -8.15 -18.64 -0.67
N LEU A 22 -7.12 -17.79 -0.61
CA LEU A 22 -6.50 -17.20 -1.80
C LEU A 22 -5.63 -18.27 -2.46
N ASP A 23 -6.18 -18.95 -3.48
CA ASP A 23 -5.41 -19.78 -4.41
C ASP A 23 -4.49 -18.89 -5.28
N ALA A 24 -3.42 -18.41 -4.65
CA ALA A 24 -2.40 -17.57 -5.25
C ALA A 24 -1.32 -18.45 -5.91
N ASP A 25 -1.50 -18.65 -7.21
CA ASP A 25 -0.66 -19.42 -8.11
C ASP A 25 0.84 -19.01 -8.04
N SER A 26 1.63 -19.81 -7.31
CA SER A 26 3.05 -19.55 -6.98
C SER A 26 3.99 -19.65 -8.18
N SER A 27 3.50 -20.12 -9.33
CA SER A 27 4.26 -20.19 -10.59
C SER A 27 4.67 -18.81 -11.11
N LYS A 28 3.88 -17.76 -10.85
CA LYS A 28 4.00 -16.46 -11.54
C LYS A 28 5.21 -15.62 -11.11
N THR A 29 5.69 -15.76 -9.88
CA THR A 29 6.96 -15.13 -9.49
C THR A 29 8.17 -15.88 -10.03
N SER A 30 8.04 -17.12 -10.52
CA SER A 30 9.17 -17.83 -11.13
C SER A 30 9.66 -17.18 -12.43
N GLU A 31 8.83 -16.42 -13.14
CA GLU A 31 9.27 -15.61 -14.31
C GLU A 31 10.20 -14.46 -13.93
N ILE A 32 10.01 -13.89 -12.72
CA ILE A 32 10.79 -12.76 -12.21
C ILE A 32 12.20 -13.21 -11.79
N LEU A 33 12.34 -14.45 -11.31
CA LEU A 33 13.56 -14.95 -10.67
C LEU A 33 14.78 -15.15 -11.58
N PRO A 34 14.70 -15.77 -12.78
CA PRO A 34 15.89 -16.01 -13.60
C PRO A 34 16.58 -14.70 -13.96
N GLY A 35 15.82 -13.70 -14.44
CA GLY A 35 16.31 -12.35 -14.80
C GLY A 35 16.86 -11.51 -13.66
N MET A 36 16.80 -11.99 -12.41
CA MET A 36 17.16 -11.24 -11.21
C MET A 36 18.22 -11.90 -10.32
N GLY A 37 18.68 -13.10 -10.67
CA GLY A 37 19.77 -13.78 -9.94
C GLY A 37 19.42 -14.11 -8.47
N VAL A 38 18.13 -14.28 -8.18
CA VAL A 38 17.63 -14.66 -6.85
C VAL A 38 17.62 -16.19 -6.78
N SER A 39 18.50 -16.77 -5.95
CA SER A 39 18.51 -18.21 -5.73
C SER A 39 17.35 -18.65 -4.83
N VAL A 40 16.65 -19.71 -5.24
CA VAL A 40 15.63 -20.35 -4.40
C VAL A 40 16.33 -21.09 -3.25
N LEU A 41 16.21 -20.56 -2.04
CA LEU A 41 16.53 -21.32 -0.83
C LEU A 41 15.52 -22.47 -0.71
N LYS A 42 15.97 -23.70 -1.02
CA LYS A 42 15.17 -24.91 -0.80
C LYS A 42 14.86 -25.02 0.70
N ARG A 43 13.58 -25.23 1.04
CA ARG A 43 13.20 -25.69 2.38
C ARG A 43 13.53 -27.17 2.48
N ASP A 44 14.44 -27.53 3.38
CA ASP A 44 14.60 -28.92 3.80
C ASP A 44 13.33 -29.38 4.53
N LYS A 45 12.83 -30.57 4.16
CA LYS A 45 11.71 -31.20 4.84
C LYS A 45 12.24 -31.97 6.05
N LEU A 46 11.80 -31.59 7.24
CA LEU A 46 11.95 -32.42 8.44
C LEU A 46 10.87 -33.52 8.44
N GLY A 47 11.26 -34.75 8.78
CA GLY A 47 10.36 -35.89 8.96
C GLY A 47 11.09 -37.02 9.69
N ASN A 48 10.50 -37.52 10.79
CA ASN A 48 11.18 -38.41 11.73
C ASN A 48 11.20 -39.90 11.33
N GLU A 49 12.36 -40.51 11.60
CA GLU A 49 12.62 -41.82 12.21
C GLU A 49 11.63 -43.00 12.05
N ASN A 50 12.15 -44.13 11.55
CA ASN A 50 12.36 -45.35 12.36
C ASN A 50 13.28 -46.39 11.66
N MET A 51 13.99 -47.19 12.47
CA MET A 51 14.98 -48.25 12.14
C MET A 51 14.48 -49.63 12.69
N PRO A 52 15.14 -50.82 12.50
CA PRO A 52 16.55 -51.13 12.16
C PRO A 52 16.68 -52.14 10.96
N GLN A 53 17.72 -52.97 10.70
CA GLN A 53 18.93 -53.43 11.43
C GLN A 53 20.06 -53.96 10.51
N GLU A 54 21.30 -54.02 11.03
CA GLU A 54 22.47 -54.87 10.67
C GLU A 54 22.89 -55.18 9.20
N ARG A 55 24.13 -54.78 8.84
CA ARG A 55 25.34 -55.62 9.06
C ARG A 55 26.65 -54.83 8.92
N LEU A 56 27.73 -55.39 9.46
CA LEU A 56 29.06 -54.78 9.69
C LEU A 56 29.93 -54.67 8.42
N LEU A 57 30.83 -53.68 8.36
CA LEU A 57 32.30 -53.81 8.18
C LEU A 57 32.98 -52.43 8.00
N LEU A 58 34.09 -52.20 8.72
CA LEU A 58 35.03 -51.07 8.54
C LEU A 58 36.25 -51.53 7.71
N PRO A 59 36.98 -50.64 7.00
CA PRO A 59 38.25 -50.16 7.61
C PRO A 59 38.73 -48.74 7.24
N ALA A 60 39.54 -48.21 8.18
CA ALA A 60 40.72 -47.33 8.02
C ALA A 60 40.65 -45.90 7.42
N ARG A 61 41.23 -44.96 8.18
CA ARG A 61 41.66 -43.61 7.75
C ARG A 61 43.09 -43.64 7.16
N PRO A 62 43.44 -42.77 6.19
CA PRO A 62 44.81 -42.34 5.95
C PRO A 62 45.13 -40.99 6.64
N GLN A 63 46.42 -40.66 6.72
CA GLN A 63 47.01 -39.71 7.66
C GLN A 63 47.28 -38.30 7.09
N LYS A 64 47.54 -37.34 8.00
CA LYS A 64 48.12 -36.02 7.70
C LYS A 64 49.47 -36.15 6.97
N ARG A 65 49.75 -35.28 5.99
CA ARG A 65 51.12 -34.99 5.50
C ARG A 65 51.39 -33.49 5.43
N GLN A 66 52.68 -33.15 5.42
CA GLN A 66 53.25 -31.86 5.85
C GLN A 66 53.05 -30.68 4.88
N LYS A 67 53.19 -29.46 5.43
CA LYS A 67 53.51 -28.24 4.67
C LYS A 67 54.86 -28.38 3.96
N VAL A 68 54.92 -27.97 2.70
CA VAL A 68 56.15 -27.58 2.00
C VAL A 68 56.00 -26.13 1.54
N LYS A 69 57.09 -25.37 1.54
CA LYS A 69 57.12 -23.92 1.35
C LYS A 69 57.67 -23.55 -0.04
N ASP A 70 57.22 -22.42 -0.56
CA ASP A 70 57.76 -21.65 -1.69
C ASP A 70 57.92 -22.33 -3.07
N ARG A 71 57.13 -21.83 -4.04
CA ARG A 71 57.67 -21.12 -5.21
C ARG A 71 56.59 -20.24 -5.82
N GLU A 72 56.90 -18.95 -6.00
CA GLU A 72 56.02 -17.99 -6.63
C GLU A 72 55.70 -18.42 -8.08
N LYS A 73 54.41 -18.50 -8.40
CA LYS A 73 53.93 -18.47 -9.78
C LYS A 73 53.03 -17.27 -9.94
N VAL A 74 53.55 -16.26 -10.62
CA VAL A 74 52.77 -15.09 -11.04
C VAL A 74 51.67 -15.57 -11.98
N PHE A 75 50.43 -15.57 -11.50
CA PHE A 75 49.26 -15.84 -12.33
C PHE A 75 48.99 -14.61 -13.22
N VAL A 76 49.71 -14.53 -14.33
CA VAL A 76 49.37 -13.57 -15.40
C VAL A 76 48.04 -14.00 -15.99
N THR A 77 46.97 -13.28 -15.66
CA THR A 77 45.66 -13.45 -16.29
C THR A 77 45.73 -12.95 -17.73
N VAL A 78 46.23 -13.80 -18.63
CA VAL A 78 46.20 -13.54 -20.07
C VAL A 78 44.74 -13.41 -20.48
N ARG A 79 44.30 -12.17 -20.74
CA ARG A 79 43.06 -11.94 -21.46
C ARG A 79 43.24 -12.62 -22.82
N ARG A 80 42.51 -13.72 -23.07
CA ARG A 80 42.33 -14.23 -24.43
C ARG A 80 41.93 -13.02 -25.30
N PRO A 81 42.67 -12.69 -26.36
CA PRO A 81 42.14 -11.80 -27.38
C PRO A 81 40.78 -12.35 -27.78
N ARG A 82 39.78 -11.48 -27.97
CA ARG A 82 38.61 -11.89 -28.73
C ARG A 82 39.16 -12.31 -30.08
N LEU A 83 39.09 -13.60 -30.41
CA LEU A 83 39.23 -14.04 -31.78
C LEU A 83 38.27 -13.17 -32.58
N LEU A 84 38.79 -12.57 -33.65
CA LEU A 84 37.97 -11.86 -34.61
C LEU A 84 36.97 -12.88 -35.14
N GLN A 85 35.74 -12.80 -34.63
CA GLN A 85 34.65 -13.62 -35.10
C GLN A 85 34.49 -13.26 -36.57
N GLU A 86 34.70 -14.24 -37.44
CA GLU A 86 34.54 -14.06 -38.88
C GLU A 86 33.16 -13.43 -39.10
N ALA A 87 33.11 -12.38 -39.92
CA ALA A 87 31.91 -11.59 -40.08
C ALA A 87 30.86 -12.41 -40.85
N GLU A 88 30.05 -13.17 -40.10
CA GLU A 88 28.76 -13.66 -40.60
C GLU A 88 28.03 -12.48 -41.21
N SER A 89 27.54 -12.66 -42.45
CA SER A 89 26.93 -11.61 -43.26
C SER A 89 25.51 -11.29 -42.78
N GLY A 90 25.40 -10.82 -41.54
CA GLY A 90 24.17 -10.45 -40.86
C GLY A 90 24.33 -9.13 -40.08
N ALA A 91 23.22 -8.42 -39.88
CA ALA A 91 23.23 -7.17 -39.14
C ALA A 91 23.51 -7.43 -37.65
N SER A 92 24.58 -6.84 -37.11
CA SER A 92 24.92 -6.95 -35.68
C SER A 92 24.12 -5.96 -34.84
N TRP A 93 23.42 -6.46 -33.83
CA TRP A 93 22.73 -5.62 -32.84
C TRP A 93 23.70 -4.97 -31.84
N ASP A 94 24.94 -5.46 -31.74
CA ASP A 94 25.94 -4.90 -30.82
C ASP A 94 26.45 -3.51 -31.24
N THR A 95 26.30 -3.12 -32.52
CA THR A 95 26.65 -1.78 -33.02
C THR A 95 25.54 -0.74 -32.84
N LEU A 96 24.32 -1.16 -32.49
CA LEU A 96 23.20 -0.24 -32.26
C LEU A 96 23.48 0.63 -31.02
N PRO A 97 23.27 1.97 -31.03
CA PRO A 97 23.44 2.83 -29.85
C PRO A 97 22.57 2.45 -28.64
N ASP A 98 23.01 2.83 -27.44
CA ASP A 98 22.28 2.53 -26.19
C ASP A 98 20.88 3.15 -26.19
N GLU A 99 20.73 4.36 -26.74
CA GLU A 99 19.49 5.13 -26.81
C GLU A 99 18.44 4.44 -27.68
N LEU A 100 18.87 3.80 -28.77
CA LEU A 100 17.97 3.04 -29.66
C LEU A 100 17.59 1.69 -29.04
N LEU A 101 18.51 1.02 -28.32
CA LEU A 101 18.17 -0.16 -27.52
C LEU A 101 17.19 0.16 -26.39
N LEU A 102 17.38 1.29 -25.68
CA LEU A 102 16.44 1.76 -24.67
C LEU A 102 15.08 2.09 -25.29
N SER A 103 15.05 2.74 -26.45
CA SER A 103 13.81 3.00 -27.20
C SER A 103 13.06 1.69 -27.52
N ILE A 104 13.76 0.65 -27.99
CA ILE A 104 13.18 -0.69 -28.19
C ILE A 104 12.66 -1.27 -26.87
N PHE A 105 13.42 -1.14 -25.77
CA PHE A 105 13.01 -1.64 -24.45
C PHE A 105 11.79 -0.93 -23.85
N THR A 106 11.43 0.28 -24.31
CA THR A 106 10.19 0.93 -23.89
C THR A 106 8.93 0.16 -24.31
N TYR A 107 9.00 -0.62 -25.39
CA TYR A 107 7.91 -1.45 -25.90
C TYR A 107 7.83 -2.84 -25.23
N LEU A 108 8.85 -3.25 -24.47
CA LEU A 108 8.86 -4.54 -23.79
C LEU A 108 7.95 -4.53 -22.55
N SER A 109 7.24 -5.65 -22.35
CA SER A 109 6.52 -5.94 -21.11
C SER A 109 7.50 -6.12 -19.94
N LEU A 110 6.99 -6.15 -18.70
CA LEU A 110 7.84 -6.43 -17.54
C LEU A 110 8.50 -7.81 -17.60
N SER A 111 7.77 -8.84 -18.04
CA SER A 111 8.31 -10.20 -18.20
C SER A 111 9.40 -10.22 -19.29
N ASP A 112 9.17 -9.55 -20.43
CA ASP A 112 10.13 -9.56 -21.55
C ASP A 112 11.35 -8.66 -21.31
N LEU A 113 11.19 -7.57 -20.55
CA LEU A 113 12.32 -6.75 -20.10
C LEU A 113 13.23 -7.51 -19.12
N LEU A 114 12.65 -8.36 -18.26
CA LEU A 114 13.40 -9.25 -17.37
C LEU A 114 14.02 -10.46 -18.11
N LYS A 115 13.46 -10.90 -19.24
CA LYS A 115 14.12 -11.86 -20.15
C LYS A 115 15.26 -11.19 -20.92
N ALA A 116 15.07 -9.96 -21.39
CA ALA A 116 16.10 -9.18 -22.08
C ALA A 116 17.34 -8.96 -21.19
N SER A 117 17.18 -8.83 -19.87
CA SER A 117 18.30 -8.71 -18.93
C SER A 117 19.27 -9.91 -18.94
N LEU A 118 18.81 -11.09 -19.40
CA LEU A 118 19.59 -12.33 -19.39
C LEU A 118 20.52 -12.51 -20.59
N ILE A 119 20.34 -11.73 -21.66
CA ILE A 119 21.01 -11.99 -22.95
C ILE A 119 22.51 -11.71 -22.86
N ASN A 120 22.91 -10.51 -22.42
CA ASN A 120 24.31 -10.16 -22.22
C ASN A 120 24.48 -9.01 -21.21
N LYS A 121 25.72 -8.69 -20.83
CA LYS A 121 26.03 -7.63 -19.84
C LYS A 121 25.56 -6.23 -20.23
N ARG A 122 25.49 -5.92 -21.54
CA ARG A 122 25.00 -4.63 -22.03
C ARG A 122 23.49 -4.55 -21.88
N TRP A 123 22.79 -5.59 -22.35
CA TRP A 123 21.33 -5.71 -22.22
C TRP A 123 20.90 -5.74 -20.75
N HIS A 124 21.61 -6.45 -19.87
CA HIS A 124 21.39 -6.41 -18.42
C HIS A 124 21.51 -4.98 -17.84
N ARG A 125 22.49 -4.18 -18.28
CA ARG A 125 22.61 -2.79 -17.79
C ARG A 125 21.43 -1.95 -18.27
N LEU A 126 21.11 -2.02 -19.56
CA LEU A 126 20.06 -1.22 -20.18
C LEU A 126 18.65 -1.63 -19.73
N SER A 127 18.41 -2.91 -19.44
CA SER A 127 17.11 -3.39 -18.95
C SER A 127 16.76 -2.87 -17.56
N PHE A 128 17.75 -2.43 -16.79
CA PHE A 128 17.61 -1.79 -15.48
C PHE A 128 17.92 -0.28 -15.51
N ASP A 129 17.84 0.36 -16.69
CA ASP A 129 17.97 1.80 -16.82
C ASP A 129 16.76 2.54 -16.24
N GLU A 130 17.00 3.66 -15.55
CA GLU A 130 15.96 4.41 -14.82
C GLU A 130 14.81 4.91 -15.73
N SER A 131 15.09 5.20 -17.00
CA SER A 131 14.06 5.62 -17.97
C SER A 131 12.94 4.60 -18.14
N LEU A 132 13.23 3.31 -17.92
CA LEU A 132 12.28 2.21 -18.12
C LEU A 132 11.41 1.92 -16.89
N TRP A 133 11.89 2.21 -15.68
CA TRP A 133 11.31 1.73 -14.43
C TRP A 133 10.42 2.72 -13.68
N GLN A 134 10.18 3.91 -14.24
CA GLN A 134 9.45 4.99 -13.57
C GLN A 134 8.11 4.55 -12.95
N THR A 135 7.30 3.76 -13.66
CA THR A 135 5.97 3.33 -13.20
C THR A 135 5.78 1.81 -13.25
N LEU A 136 5.44 1.21 -12.09
CA LEU A 136 5.41 -0.24 -11.86
C LEU A 136 4.13 -0.68 -11.11
N ASP A 137 3.42 -1.66 -11.67
CA ASP A 137 2.23 -2.30 -11.07
C ASP A 137 2.46 -3.82 -10.83
N LEU A 138 2.51 -4.19 -9.54
CA LEU A 138 2.60 -5.56 -9.04
C LEU A 138 1.37 -5.92 -8.16
N THR A 139 0.20 -5.35 -8.45
CA THR A 139 -1.07 -5.62 -7.74
C THR A 139 -1.41 -7.11 -7.70
N GLY A 140 -1.70 -7.63 -6.50
CA GLY A 140 -2.18 -9.01 -6.30
C GLY A 140 -1.10 -10.10 -6.44
N GLN A 141 0.19 -9.74 -6.35
CA GLN A 141 1.29 -10.66 -6.58
C GLN A 141 1.86 -11.23 -5.27
N ASN A 142 2.41 -12.46 -5.33
CA ASN A 142 3.10 -13.09 -4.20
C ASN A 142 4.62 -12.97 -4.35
N LEU A 143 5.15 -11.81 -3.96
CA LEU A 143 6.53 -11.39 -4.19
C LEU A 143 7.48 -12.06 -3.20
N VAL A 144 8.33 -12.96 -3.69
CA VAL A 144 9.33 -13.65 -2.88
C VAL A 144 10.45 -12.69 -2.41
N PRO A 145 11.23 -13.05 -1.36
CA PRO A 145 12.29 -12.21 -0.83
C PRO A 145 13.29 -11.75 -1.89
N GLY A 146 13.77 -10.50 -1.77
CA GLY A 146 14.74 -9.89 -2.68
C GLY A 146 14.15 -9.18 -3.90
N VAL A 147 12.93 -9.52 -4.33
CA VAL A 147 12.30 -8.90 -5.52
C VAL A 147 12.17 -7.39 -5.33
N ILE A 148 11.52 -6.95 -4.24
CA ILE A 148 11.32 -5.53 -3.94
C ILE A 148 12.63 -4.76 -3.80
N GLY A 149 13.65 -5.34 -3.15
CA GLY A 149 14.95 -4.68 -2.96
C GLY A 149 15.85 -4.62 -4.19
N GLN A 150 15.44 -5.24 -5.30
CA GLN A 150 16.05 -5.07 -6.61
C GLN A 150 15.21 -4.18 -7.54
N LEU A 151 13.88 -4.32 -7.54
CA LEU A 151 13.02 -3.53 -8.41
C LEU A 151 12.92 -2.06 -8.01
N LEU A 152 12.65 -1.75 -6.73
CA LEU A 152 12.46 -0.34 -6.31
C LEU A 152 13.72 0.54 -6.51
N PRO A 153 14.96 0.05 -6.30
CA PRO A 153 16.16 0.83 -6.61
C PRO A 153 16.44 1.07 -8.11
N ALA A 154 15.71 0.43 -9.03
CA ALA A 154 15.88 0.63 -10.47
C ALA A 154 15.38 1.98 -11.00
N GLY A 155 14.89 2.88 -10.12
CA GLY A 155 14.37 4.19 -10.50
C GLY A 155 12.86 4.34 -10.39
N VAL A 156 12.18 3.42 -9.70
CA VAL A 156 10.71 3.47 -9.52
C VAL A 156 10.31 4.76 -8.81
N THR A 157 9.48 5.57 -9.46
CA THR A 157 8.85 6.77 -8.90
C THR A 157 7.40 6.51 -8.51
N VAL A 158 6.73 5.58 -9.21
CA VAL A 158 5.33 5.19 -9.00
C VAL A 158 5.24 3.69 -8.80
N PHE A 159 4.85 3.27 -7.60
CA PHE A 159 4.73 1.88 -7.22
C PHE A 159 3.33 1.53 -6.76
N ARG A 160 2.64 0.71 -7.56
CA ARG A 160 1.31 0.19 -7.28
C ARG A 160 1.43 -1.29 -6.94
N CYS A 161 1.12 -1.69 -5.72
CA CYS A 161 1.21 -3.08 -5.28
C CYS A 161 0.13 -3.51 -4.26
N PRO A 162 -1.12 -2.99 -4.27
CA PRO A 162 -2.13 -3.35 -3.29
C PRO A 162 -2.50 -4.84 -3.36
N ARG A 163 -2.94 -5.40 -2.22
CA ARG A 163 -3.36 -6.81 -2.04
C ARG A 163 -2.29 -7.84 -2.43
N SER A 164 -1.02 -7.49 -2.28
CA SER A 164 0.12 -8.35 -2.59
C SER A 164 0.76 -8.92 -1.34
N CYS A 165 1.33 -10.11 -1.43
CA CYS A 165 2.22 -10.65 -0.39
C CYS A 165 3.63 -10.17 -0.67
N ILE A 166 4.29 -9.54 0.31
CA ILE A 166 5.62 -8.95 0.15
C ILE A 166 6.59 -9.65 1.11
N GLY A 167 7.45 -10.50 0.54
CA GLY A 167 8.60 -11.08 1.24
C GLY A 167 9.69 -10.04 1.53
N ASN A 168 10.64 -10.42 2.38
CA ASN A 168 11.71 -9.53 2.85
C ASN A 168 12.42 -8.81 1.68
N PRO A 169 12.50 -7.46 1.67
CA PRO A 169 13.06 -6.71 0.57
C PRO A 169 14.50 -7.06 0.19
N LEU A 170 15.37 -7.40 1.15
CA LEU A 170 16.81 -7.67 0.95
C LEU A 170 17.54 -6.62 0.07
N PHE A 171 17.35 -5.32 0.38
CA PHE A 171 18.01 -4.23 -0.33
C PHE A 171 19.55 -4.35 -0.34
N LYS A 172 20.14 -4.47 -1.53
CA LYS A 172 21.61 -4.59 -1.73
C LYS A 172 22.41 -3.31 -1.46
N THR A 173 21.76 -2.15 -1.36
CA THR A 173 22.42 -0.85 -1.10
C THR A 173 21.69 -0.09 0.01
N SER A 174 22.28 0.96 0.58
CA SER A 174 21.65 1.90 1.52
C SER A 174 21.00 3.13 0.85
N LYS A 175 21.02 3.21 -0.49
CA LYS A 175 20.55 4.40 -1.23
C LYS A 175 19.06 4.69 -0.97
N PRO A 176 18.64 5.96 -0.94
CA PRO A 176 17.23 6.34 -0.84
C PRO A 176 16.47 5.94 -2.11
N LEU A 177 15.18 5.64 -1.95
CA LEU A 177 14.29 5.31 -3.07
C LEU A 177 13.74 6.61 -3.69
N ARG A 178 13.48 6.58 -5.01
CA ARG A 178 12.96 7.73 -5.76
C ARG A 178 11.42 7.81 -5.79
N ILE A 179 10.76 6.96 -4.99
CA ILE A 179 9.30 6.79 -4.99
C ILE A 179 8.61 8.07 -4.47
N GLN A 180 7.64 8.52 -5.25
CA GLN A 180 6.77 9.67 -5.00
C GLN A 180 5.32 9.21 -4.77
N HIS A 181 4.90 8.14 -5.43
CA HIS A 181 3.56 7.58 -5.35
C HIS A 181 3.63 6.10 -4.98
N MET A 182 3.06 5.71 -3.84
CA MET A 182 3.13 4.33 -3.34
C MET A 182 1.78 3.84 -2.82
N ASP A 183 1.29 2.74 -3.37
CA ASP A 183 0.10 2.03 -2.89
C ASP A 183 0.44 0.60 -2.45
N LEU A 184 0.38 0.36 -1.14
CA LEU A 184 0.53 -0.96 -0.49
C LEU A 184 -0.76 -1.38 0.23
N SER A 185 -1.92 -0.85 -0.17
CA SER A 185 -3.18 -1.06 0.53
C SER A 185 -3.54 -2.55 0.60
N ASN A 186 -3.88 -3.04 1.79
CA ASN A 186 -4.29 -4.41 2.08
C ASN A 186 -3.25 -5.48 1.69
N CYS A 187 -1.95 -5.14 1.71
CA CYS A 187 -0.86 -6.11 1.51
C CYS A 187 -0.61 -7.01 2.72
N THR A 188 -0.05 -8.20 2.47
CA THR A 188 0.55 -9.02 3.52
C THR A 188 2.06 -8.78 3.54
N VAL A 189 2.52 -7.96 4.49
CA VAL A 189 3.94 -7.58 4.67
C VAL A 189 4.28 -7.56 6.16
N SER A 190 5.49 -7.94 6.54
CA SER A 190 5.92 -7.83 7.95
C SER A 190 6.17 -6.36 8.31
N VAL A 191 5.86 -5.96 9.54
CA VAL A 191 6.06 -4.58 10.03
C VAL A 191 7.53 -4.13 9.83
N ALA A 192 8.48 -5.00 10.16
CA ALA A 192 9.91 -4.73 9.99
C ALA A 192 10.35 -4.62 8.52
N ASP A 193 9.64 -5.26 7.58
CA ASP A 193 9.94 -5.14 6.15
C ASP A 193 9.28 -3.92 5.51
N LEU A 194 8.09 -3.56 5.96
CA LEU A 194 7.43 -2.29 5.61
C LEU A 194 8.28 -1.09 6.08
N GLU A 195 8.81 -1.15 7.29
CA GLU A 195 9.75 -0.16 7.81
C GLU A 195 11.03 -0.07 6.95
N ARG A 196 11.64 -1.20 6.56
CA ARG A 196 12.81 -1.25 5.66
C ARG A 196 12.58 -0.59 4.32
N ILE A 197 11.33 -0.58 3.80
CA ILE A 197 10.95 0.12 2.57
C ILE A 197 10.77 1.62 2.86
N LEU A 198 9.92 1.97 3.83
CA LEU A 198 9.52 3.35 4.08
C LEU A 198 10.64 4.21 4.67
N CYS A 199 11.57 3.64 5.45
CA CYS A 199 12.70 4.38 6.00
C CYS A 199 13.58 4.99 4.91
N ARG A 200 13.59 4.42 3.70
CA ARG A 200 14.32 4.87 2.50
C ARG A 200 13.53 5.85 1.61
N CYS A 201 12.24 6.01 1.84
CA CYS A 201 11.38 6.91 1.08
C CYS A 201 11.42 8.31 1.70
N LYS A 202 11.85 9.32 0.93
CA LYS A 202 12.06 10.72 1.40
C LYS A 202 11.49 11.77 0.42
N ARG A 203 10.70 11.31 -0.55
CA ARG A 203 10.14 12.10 -1.65
C ARG A 203 8.67 11.76 -1.90
N LEU A 204 8.01 11.10 -0.95
CA LEU A 204 6.60 10.72 -1.10
C LEU A 204 5.73 11.97 -1.20
N GLN A 205 4.76 11.86 -2.10
CA GLN A 205 3.71 12.84 -2.40
C GLN A 205 2.34 12.20 -2.19
N ASN A 206 2.17 10.95 -2.62
CA ASN A 206 0.93 10.20 -2.39
C ASN A 206 1.29 8.82 -1.79
N LEU A 207 0.69 8.46 -0.66
CA LEU A 207 0.93 7.20 0.05
C LEU A 207 -0.39 6.57 0.51
N SER A 208 -0.55 5.26 0.28
CA SER A 208 -1.62 4.46 0.87
C SER A 208 -1.05 3.20 1.52
N LEU A 209 -1.33 3.06 2.82
CA LEU A 209 -0.98 1.90 3.66
C LEU A 209 -2.24 1.27 4.29
N GLU A 210 -3.41 1.54 3.72
CA GLU A 210 -4.71 1.09 4.25
C GLU A 210 -4.72 -0.40 4.63
N GLY A 211 -5.31 -0.70 5.79
CA GLY A 211 -5.46 -2.05 6.31
C GLY A 211 -4.17 -2.71 6.82
N LEU A 212 -3.06 -1.96 6.93
CA LEU A 212 -1.78 -2.49 7.44
C LEU A 212 -1.58 -2.21 8.94
N LEU A 213 -0.98 -3.18 9.63
CA LEU A 213 -0.38 -2.96 10.95
C LEU A 213 0.92 -2.16 10.76
N LEU A 214 1.06 -1.06 11.48
CA LEU A 214 2.21 -0.15 11.42
C LEU A 214 3.04 -0.22 12.70
N SER A 215 3.98 0.72 12.84
CA SER A 215 4.79 0.95 14.04
C SER A 215 5.11 2.43 14.19
N GLU A 216 5.56 2.81 15.39
CA GLU A 216 6.17 4.11 15.68
C GLU A 216 7.22 4.52 14.62
N ASP A 217 8.12 3.62 14.24
CA ASP A 217 9.22 3.91 13.31
C ASP A 217 8.79 3.97 11.84
N ILE A 218 7.68 3.31 11.49
CA ILE A 218 6.98 3.54 10.22
C ILE A 218 6.40 4.96 10.19
N ILE A 219 5.69 5.40 11.24
CA ILE A 219 5.12 6.75 11.29
C ILE A 219 6.22 7.83 11.26
N LYS A 220 7.31 7.65 12.01
CA LYS A 220 8.51 8.51 11.92
C LYS A 220 9.16 8.48 10.53
N SER A 221 9.02 7.38 9.78
CA SER A 221 9.52 7.29 8.40
C SER A 221 8.65 8.02 7.40
N ILE A 222 7.32 8.00 7.59
CA ILE A 222 6.35 8.82 6.84
C ILE A 222 6.60 10.31 7.09
N ALA A 223 6.76 10.71 8.36
CA ALA A 223 7.02 12.10 8.78
C ALA A 223 8.23 12.76 8.07
N LYS A 224 9.20 11.96 7.57
CA LYS A 224 10.36 12.43 6.78
C LYS A 224 10.00 12.77 5.32
N ASN A 225 8.73 12.96 4.99
CA ASN A 225 8.23 13.34 3.66
C ASN A 225 7.36 14.61 3.78
N PRO A 226 7.95 15.82 3.91
CA PRO A 226 7.17 17.06 4.06
C PRO A 226 6.38 17.43 2.80
N SER A 227 6.72 16.84 1.64
CA SER A 227 6.04 16.97 0.35
C SER A 227 4.78 16.10 0.21
N LEU A 228 4.35 15.40 1.26
CA LEU A 228 3.21 14.49 1.20
C LEU A 228 1.90 15.27 1.07
N MET A 229 1.21 15.08 -0.05
CA MET A 229 -0.08 15.70 -0.41
C MET A 229 -1.27 14.78 -0.10
N ARG A 230 -1.14 13.47 -0.35
CA ARG A 230 -2.20 12.47 -0.08
C ARG A 230 -1.70 11.36 0.83
N LEU A 231 -2.44 11.10 1.90
CA LEU A 231 -2.13 10.04 2.85
C LEU A 231 -3.39 9.25 3.23
N ASN A 232 -3.40 7.96 2.91
CA ASN A 232 -4.42 7.01 3.34
C ASN A 232 -3.83 5.99 4.32
N LEU A 233 -4.23 6.11 5.59
CA LEU A 233 -3.96 5.16 6.68
C LEU A 233 -5.27 4.51 7.17
N SER A 234 -6.32 4.48 6.34
CA SER A 234 -7.62 3.88 6.69
C SER A 234 -7.43 2.46 7.27
N GLY A 235 -8.02 2.15 8.42
CA GLY A 235 -7.94 0.84 9.06
C GLY A 235 -6.55 0.44 9.58
N CYS A 236 -5.60 1.38 9.71
CA CYS A 236 -4.28 1.10 10.28
C CYS A 236 -4.30 1.07 11.82
N SER A 237 -3.30 0.41 12.40
CA SER A 237 -3.10 0.34 13.86
C SER A 237 -1.61 0.24 14.21
N GLY A 238 -1.28 0.20 15.51
CA GLY A 238 0.11 -0.03 15.99
C GLY A 238 0.97 1.22 16.18
N PHE A 239 0.38 2.42 16.29
CA PHE A 239 1.10 3.67 16.53
C PHE A 239 0.35 4.59 17.49
N SER A 240 1.08 5.41 18.24
CA SER A 240 0.54 6.29 19.28
C SER A 240 0.05 7.65 18.77
N ALA A 241 -0.73 8.33 19.60
CA ALA A 241 -1.20 9.69 19.37
C ALA A 241 -0.04 10.70 19.23
N GLU A 242 1.08 10.50 19.92
CA GLU A 242 2.26 11.37 19.80
C GLU A 242 2.98 11.14 18.47
N ALA A 243 3.10 9.89 18.01
CA ALA A 243 3.62 9.59 16.67
C ALA A 243 2.77 10.24 15.57
N LEU A 244 1.45 10.12 15.68
CA LEU A 244 0.48 10.74 14.77
C LEU A 244 0.67 12.27 14.73
N LYS A 245 0.75 12.91 15.90
CA LYS A 245 1.02 14.35 16.06
C LYS A 245 2.35 14.76 15.41
N LEU A 246 3.44 14.03 15.66
CA LEU A 246 4.74 14.32 15.05
C LEU A 246 4.70 14.21 13.52
N MET A 247 4.00 13.21 12.97
CA MET A 247 3.83 13.05 11.53
C MET A 247 2.99 14.17 10.92
N LEU A 248 1.84 14.49 11.51
CA LEU A 248 0.95 15.55 11.00
C LEU A 248 1.61 16.93 11.02
N ASN A 249 2.38 17.25 12.07
CA ASN A 249 3.16 18.50 12.12
C ASN A 249 4.27 18.54 11.05
N SER A 250 4.79 17.40 10.60
CA SER A 250 5.86 17.32 9.60
C SER A 250 5.33 17.34 8.16
N CYS A 251 4.19 16.71 7.91
CA CYS A 251 3.53 16.61 6.60
C CYS A 251 2.66 17.84 6.31
N SER A 252 3.27 19.02 6.31
CA SER A 252 2.57 20.33 6.23
C SER A 252 1.88 20.62 4.88
N MET A 253 2.19 19.84 3.83
CA MET A 253 1.60 19.94 2.50
C MET A 253 0.41 19.01 2.24
N LEU A 254 -0.13 18.32 3.27
CA LEU A 254 -1.28 17.43 3.10
C LEU A 254 -2.53 18.17 2.62
N GLU A 255 -3.10 17.69 1.52
CA GLU A 255 -4.37 18.14 0.92
C GLU A 255 -5.47 17.10 1.17
N GLU A 256 -5.15 15.81 1.04
CA GLU A 256 -6.08 14.70 1.28
C GLU A 256 -5.57 13.76 2.37
N LEU A 257 -6.38 13.56 3.41
CA LEU A 257 -6.03 12.70 4.54
C LEU A 257 -7.17 11.76 4.90
N ASN A 258 -6.88 10.47 4.94
CA ASN A 258 -7.80 9.44 5.40
C ASN A 258 -7.18 8.69 6.58
N LEU A 259 -7.75 8.88 7.78
CA LEU A 259 -7.37 8.18 9.01
C LEU A 259 -8.50 7.27 9.51
N SER A 260 -9.55 7.09 8.72
CA SER A 260 -10.79 6.43 9.17
C SER A 260 -10.59 4.99 9.63
N TRP A 261 -11.42 4.53 10.56
CA TRP A 261 -11.43 3.14 11.05
C TRP A 261 -10.12 2.63 11.68
N CYS A 262 -9.16 3.50 11.98
CA CYS A 262 -8.02 3.16 12.83
C CYS A 262 -8.47 2.84 14.28
N ASP A 263 -7.65 2.08 15.01
CA ASP A 263 -7.85 1.77 16.43
C ASP A 263 -7.48 2.97 17.32
N PHE A 264 -8.23 4.06 17.15
CA PHE A 264 -7.95 5.37 17.73
C PHE A 264 -8.81 5.64 18.96
N THR A 265 -8.15 5.84 20.09
CA THR A 265 -8.75 6.44 21.29
C THR A 265 -8.98 7.95 21.11
N GLY A 266 -9.75 8.58 22.02
CA GLY A 266 -9.97 10.03 21.98
C GLY A 266 -8.70 10.89 22.04
N THR A 267 -7.56 10.38 22.51
CA THR A 267 -6.28 11.12 22.43
C THR A 267 -5.71 11.16 21.02
N HIS A 268 -5.93 10.11 20.21
CA HIS A 268 -5.55 10.07 18.80
C HIS A 268 -6.44 10.98 17.96
N VAL A 269 -7.75 10.99 18.22
CA VAL A 269 -8.68 11.93 17.57
C VAL A 269 -8.30 13.38 17.86
N LYS A 270 -8.00 13.71 19.12
CA LYS A 270 -7.48 15.04 19.50
C LYS A 270 -6.15 15.37 18.82
N ALA A 271 -5.22 14.42 18.76
CA ALA A 271 -3.96 14.62 18.04
C ALA A 271 -4.21 14.91 16.54
N ALA A 272 -5.17 14.23 15.91
CA ALA A 272 -5.55 14.52 14.52
C ALA A 272 -6.11 15.95 14.38
N VAL A 273 -7.21 16.30 15.05
CA VAL A 273 -7.86 17.62 14.85
C VAL A 273 -6.97 18.80 15.27
N ASN A 274 -6.05 18.61 16.22
CA ASN A 274 -5.11 19.65 16.67
C ASN A 274 -3.88 19.84 15.76
N HIS A 275 -3.49 18.82 14.97
CA HIS A 275 -2.21 18.83 14.22
C HIS A 275 -2.33 18.62 12.71
N VAL A 276 -3.49 18.24 12.18
CA VAL A 276 -3.75 18.30 10.73
C VAL A 276 -3.46 19.70 10.20
N THR A 277 -2.75 19.79 9.07
CA THR A 277 -2.40 21.07 8.42
C THR A 277 -3.66 21.83 7.97
N SER A 278 -3.63 23.15 8.04
CA SER A 278 -4.74 24.00 7.58
C SER A 278 -4.99 23.92 6.07
N LYS A 279 -4.02 23.39 5.30
CA LYS A 279 -4.12 23.14 3.85
C LYS A 279 -5.00 21.95 3.47
N VAL A 280 -5.46 21.15 4.43
CA VAL A 280 -6.29 19.98 4.11
C VAL A 280 -7.60 20.42 3.46
N THR A 281 -7.93 19.82 2.31
CA THR A 281 -9.18 20.05 1.58
C THR A 281 -10.10 18.83 1.63
N GLN A 282 -9.56 17.63 1.83
CA GLN A 282 -10.33 16.40 1.97
C GLN A 282 -9.88 15.60 3.20
N LEU A 283 -10.80 15.36 4.14
CA LEU A 283 -10.50 14.70 5.40
C LEU A 283 -11.54 13.64 5.76
N ASN A 284 -11.08 12.42 6.03
CA ASN A 284 -11.90 11.34 6.56
C ASN A 284 -11.45 10.94 7.98
N LEU A 285 -12.33 11.18 8.95
CA LEU A 285 -12.22 10.83 10.37
C LEU A 285 -13.41 9.95 10.82
N SER A 286 -13.97 9.14 9.90
CA SER A 286 -15.06 8.21 10.21
C SER A 286 -14.64 7.00 11.05
N GLY A 287 -15.60 6.39 11.75
CA GLY A 287 -15.45 5.12 12.47
C GLY A 287 -15.17 5.21 13.98
N TYR A 288 -14.92 6.42 14.52
CA TYR A 288 -14.47 6.59 15.91
C TYR A 288 -15.58 6.63 16.98
N ARG A 289 -16.87 6.58 16.61
CA ARG A 289 -18.01 6.41 17.52
C ARG A 289 -18.04 7.39 18.69
N GLN A 290 -17.66 6.96 19.89
CA GLN A 290 -17.65 7.76 21.12
C GLN A 290 -16.39 8.62 21.32
N ASN A 291 -15.35 8.40 20.52
CA ASN A 291 -14.05 9.07 20.67
C ASN A 291 -13.95 10.41 19.92
N LEU A 292 -14.85 10.68 18.96
CA LEU A 292 -14.96 11.95 18.25
C LEU A 292 -16.20 12.70 18.75
N ARG A 293 -16.00 13.92 19.27
CA ARG A 293 -17.04 14.75 19.90
C ARG A 293 -17.25 16.05 19.12
N ILE A 294 -18.34 16.74 19.44
CA ILE A 294 -18.68 18.07 18.89
C ILE A 294 -17.55 19.09 19.12
N SER A 295 -16.84 19.01 20.25
CA SER A 295 -15.66 19.85 20.53
C SER A 295 -14.51 19.64 19.53
N ASP A 296 -14.34 18.40 19.07
CA ASP A 296 -13.25 18.05 18.15
C ASP A 296 -13.59 18.52 16.72
N VAL A 297 -14.88 18.49 16.35
CA VAL A 297 -15.40 19.12 15.12
C VAL A 297 -15.19 20.64 15.13
N LYS A 298 -15.49 21.30 16.25
CA LYS A 298 -15.22 22.75 16.42
C LYS A 298 -13.75 23.07 16.17
N THR A 299 -12.84 22.41 16.88
CA THR A 299 -11.38 22.62 16.73
C THR A 299 -10.89 22.34 15.32
N LEU A 300 -11.45 21.31 14.66
CA LEU A 300 -11.11 20.99 13.27
C LEU A 300 -11.50 22.13 12.32
N VAL A 301 -12.75 22.62 12.42
CA VAL A 301 -13.28 23.71 11.59
C VAL A 301 -12.49 25.00 11.79
N GLU A 302 -12.22 25.39 13.03
CA GLU A 302 -11.45 26.60 13.37
C GLU A 302 -10.02 26.58 12.78
N ARG A 303 -9.45 25.38 12.56
CA ARG A 303 -8.08 25.22 12.04
C ARG A 303 -7.99 24.92 10.54
N CYS A 304 -9.05 24.37 9.94
CA CYS A 304 -9.04 23.83 8.57
C CYS A 304 -10.13 24.49 7.69
N PRO A 305 -10.04 25.80 7.42
CA PRO A 305 -11.08 26.55 6.69
C PRO A 305 -11.21 26.16 5.21
N PHE A 306 -10.23 25.46 4.64
CA PHE A 306 -10.21 25.02 3.24
C PHE A 306 -10.85 23.64 3.00
N LEU A 307 -11.51 23.05 4.01
CA LEU A 307 -12.19 21.76 3.88
C LEU A 307 -13.32 21.82 2.83
N CYS A 308 -13.16 21.04 1.78
CA CYS A 308 -14.14 20.82 0.70
C CYS A 308 -14.87 19.47 0.86
N HIS A 309 -14.21 18.46 1.41
CA HIS A 309 -14.77 17.13 1.66
C HIS A 309 -14.49 16.71 3.10
N LEU A 310 -15.54 16.48 3.88
CA LEU A 310 -15.45 16.09 5.28
C LEU A 310 -16.31 14.84 5.54
N ASP A 311 -15.66 13.75 5.94
CA ASP A 311 -16.34 12.50 6.32
C ASP A 311 -16.14 12.22 7.81
N LEU A 312 -17.26 12.28 8.54
CA LEU A 312 -17.39 12.06 9.98
C LEU A 312 -18.37 10.91 10.26
N SER A 313 -18.60 10.02 9.29
CA SER A 313 -19.52 8.89 9.44
C SER A 313 -19.18 8.01 10.65
N ASP A 314 -20.18 7.34 11.22
CA ASP A 314 -20.08 6.52 12.43
C ASP A 314 -19.60 7.27 13.69
N SER A 315 -19.74 8.61 13.71
CA SER A 315 -19.47 9.44 14.89
C SER A 315 -20.73 9.59 15.74
N VAL A 316 -21.02 8.56 16.54
CA VAL A 316 -22.25 8.43 17.34
C VAL A 316 -22.49 9.60 18.32
N MET A 317 -21.45 10.32 18.73
CA MET A 317 -21.55 11.49 19.62
C MET A 317 -21.81 12.82 18.91
N LEU A 318 -21.97 12.82 17.58
CA LEU A 318 -22.40 14.01 16.84
C LEU A 318 -23.92 14.13 16.84
N LYS A 319 -24.37 15.37 17.04
CA LYS A 319 -25.76 15.81 17.12
C LYS A 319 -25.93 17.09 16.29
N PRO A 320 -27.17 17.55 15.98
CA PRO A 320 -27.40 18.74 15.16
C PRO A 320 -26.67 20.02 15.61
N GLU A 321 -26.35 20.16 16.91
CA GLU A 321 -25.56 21.27 17.44
C GLU A 321 -24.16 21.40 16.79
N CYS A 322 -23.66 20.41 16.06
CA CYS A 322 -22.42 20.55 15.28
C CYS A 322 -22.60 21.26 13.92
N PHE A 323 -23.83 21.40 13.41
CA PHE A 323 -24.10 21.98 12.09
C PHE A 323 -23.72 23.45 11.98
N GLN A 324 -23.81 24.20 13.09
CA GLN A 324 -23.31 25.57 13.17
C GLN A 324 -21.83 25.69 12.77
N TYR A 325 -21.00 24.67 13.04
CA TYR A 325 -19.59 24.69 12.68
C TYR A 325 -19.39 24.45 11.18
N PHE A 326 -20.18 23.58 10.55
CA PHE A 326 -20.09 23.34 9.11
C PHE A 326 -20.45 24.58 8.27
N ARG A 327 -21.32 25.46 8.79
CA ARG A 327 -21.62 26.78 8.18
C ARG A 327 -20.42 27.73 8.13
N HIS A 328 -19.38 27.49 8.95
CA HIS A 328 -18.13 28.24 8.92
C HIS A 328 -17.08 27.69 7.92
N LEU A 329 -17.39 26.64 7.16
CA LEU A 329 -16.50 26.12 6.10
C LEU A 329 -16.93 26.66 4.73
N PRO A 330 -16.33 27.76 4.22
CA PRO A 330 -16.77 28.45 3.02
C PRO A 330 -16.59 27.67 1.71
N PHE A 331 -15.94 26.49 1.75
CA PHE A 331 -15.68 25.65 0.59
C PHE A 331 -16.29 24.24 0.71
N LEU A 332 -17.07 23.94 1.75
CA LEU A 332 -17.58 22.58 1.99
C LEU A 332 -18.58 22.12 0.93
N GLU A 333 -18.17 21.20 0.06
CA GLU A 333 -19.01 20.66 -1.02
C GLU A 333 -19.55 19.25 -0.72
N HIS A 334 -18.83 18.48 0.09
CA HIS A 334 -19.12 17.06 0.35
C HIS A 334 -19.08 16.77 1.86
N LEU A 335 -20.24 16.42 2.44
CA LEU A 335 -20.37 16.09 3.86
C LEU A 335 -20.91 14.67 4.04
N CYS A 336 -20.24 13.85 4.86
CA CYS A 336 -20.70 12.51 5.21
C CYS A 336 -20.92 12.41 6.74
N LEU A 337 -22.16 12.12 7.13
CA LEU A 337 -22.65 11.93 8.50
C LEU A 337 -23.43 10.61 8.62
N SER A 338 -23.05 9.61 7.82
CA SER A 338 -23.73 8.32 7.79
C SER A 338 -23.57 7.62 9.14
N ARG A 339 -24.62 6.97 9.65
CA ARG A 339 -24.63 6.27 10.95
C ARG A 339 -24.31 7.16 12.18
N CYS A 340 -24.47 8.48 12.06
CA CYS A 340 -24.45 9.41 13.20
C CYS A 340 -25.80 9.40 13.93
N TYR A 341 -26.11 8.33 14.65
CA TYR A 341 -27.47 8.00 15.14
C TYR A 341 -28.13 9.01 16.10
N GLN A 342 -27.40 10.00 16.64
CA GLN A 342 -28.02 11.08 17.46
C GLN A 342 -28.50 12.28 16.62
N ILE A 343 -28.31 12.25 15.30
CA ILE A 343 -28.86 13.23 14.36
C ILE A 343 -30.24 12.75 13.88
N SER A 344 -31.27 13.57 14.12
CA SER A 344 -32.62 13.28 13.61
C SER A 344 -32.74 13.62 12.12
N PRO A 345 -33.54 12.88 11.33
CA PRO A 345 -33.77 13.21 9.91
C PRO A 345 -34.33 14.61 9.67
N ALA A 346 -35.12 15.15 10.61
CA ALA A 346 -35.70 16.49 10.49
C ALA A 346 -34.62 17.59 10.58
N ALA A 347 -33.62 17.43 11.46
CA ALA A 347 -32.54 18.40 11.60
C ALA A 347 -31.63 18.46 10.37
N LEU A 348 -31.58 17.42 9.52
CA LEU A 348 -30.76 17.43 8.31
C LEU A 348 -31.14 18.53 7.31
N VAL A 349 -32.35 19.09 7.40
CA VAL A 349 -32.76 20.25 6.59
C VAL A 349 -31.91 21.49 6.90
N GLU A 350 -31.41 21.65 8.13
CA GLU A 350 -30.52 22.75 8.56
C GLU A 350 -29.15 22.75 7.86
N LEU A 351 -28.78 21.63 7.21
CA LEU A 351 -27.57 21.55 6.37
C LEU A 351 -27.76 22.21 4.99
N GLY A 352 -29.01 22.46 4.58
CA GLY A 352 -29.33 23.26 3.39
C GLY A 352 -28.91 24.73 3.50
N GLU A 353 -28.65 25.22 4.71
CA GLU A 353 -28.10 26.57 4.94
C GLU A 353 -26.61 26.69 4.55
N ILE A 354 -25.95 25.59 4.14
CA ILE A 354 -24.54 25.59 3.69
C ILE A 354 -24.54 25.79 2.16
N PRO A 355 -24.26 27.00 1.63
CA PRO A 355 -24.53 27.35 0.23
C PRO A 355 -23.63 26.63 -0.78
N THR A 356 -22.50 26.08 -0.34
CA THR A 356 -21.53 25.35 -1.15
C THR A 356 -21.77 23.84 -1.18
N LEU A 357 -22.67 23.31 -0.34
CA LEU A 357 -22.86 21.87 -0.17
C LEU A 357 -23.54 21.25 -1.39
N LYS A 358 -22.85 20.31 -2.05
CA LYS A 358 -23.31 19.62 -3.28
C LYS A 358 -23.75 18.18 -3.03
N THR A 359 -23.19 17.51 -2.01
CA THR A 359 -23.53 16.12 -1.69
C THR A 359 -23.57 15.86 -0.18
N LEU A 360 -24.56 15.08 0.27
CA LEU A 360 -24.73 14.70 1.66
C LEU A 360 -24.92 13.17 1.77
N GLN A 361 -24.04 12.49 2.51
CA GLN A 361 -24.17 11.05 2.76
C GLN A 361 -24.62 10.79 4.21
N VAL A 362 -25.86 10.34 4.38
CA VAL A 362 -26.58 10.12 5.65
C VAL A 362 -27.21 8.72 5.69
N PHE A 363 -26.47 7.72 5.21
CA PHE A 363 -26.90 6.32 5.23
C PHE A 363 -27.12 5.83 6.67
N GLY A 364 -28.15 5.00 6.88
CA GLY A 364 -28.44 4.37 8.17
C GLY A 364 -29.10 5.26 9.23
N ILE A 365 -29.29 6.57 8.98
CA ILE A 365 -30.06 7.46 9.87
C ILE A 365 -31.38 7.96 9.26
N VAL A 366 -31.56 7.86 7.93
CA VAL A 366 -32.79 8.26 7.22
C VAL A 366 -33.48 7.02 6.63
N THR A 367 -34.80 6.89 6.84
CA THR A 367 -35.64 5.85 6.22
C THR A 367 -36.04 6.23 4.79
N ASP A 368 -36.43 5.28 3.94
CA ASP A 368 -36.77 5.55 2.53
C ASP A 368 -37.89 6.58 2.34
N GLY A 369 -38.86 6.62 3.26
CA GLY A 369 -39.93 7.63 3.27
C GLY A 369 -39.38 9.03 3.57
N CYS A 370 -38.60 9.18 4.65
CA CYS A 370 -37.98 10.45 5.01
C CYS A 370 -36.92 10.89 3.98
N LEU A 371 -36.29 9.96 3.26
CA LEU A 371 -35.28 10.25 2.24
C LEU A 371 -35.88 10.97 1.02
N LYS A 372 -37.13 10.69 0.66
CA LYS A 372 -37.86 11.42 -0.39
C LYS A 372 -38.12 12.87 0.05
N LEU A 373 -38.73 13.04 1.23
CA LEU A 373 -38.99 14.36 1.82
C LEU A 373 -37.70 15.19 1.97
N LEU A 374 -36.59 14.57 2.41
CA LEU A 374 -35.31 15.28 2.55
C LEU A 374 -34.75 15.74 1.20
N LYS A 375 -34.92 14.94 0.13
CA LYS A 375 -34.55 15.34 -1.25
C LYS A 375 -35.46 16.42 -1.83
N GLU A 376 -36.73 16.44 -1.45
CA GLU A 376 -37.67 17.49 -1.83
C GLU A 376 -37.38 18.82 -1.11
N ASN A 377 -36.93 18.77 0.14
CA ASN A 377 -36.52 19.96 0.90
C ASN A 377 -35.12 20.48 0.50
N LEU A 378 -34.25 19.62 -0.03
CA LEU A 378 -32.86 19.93 -0.39
C LEU A 378 -32.56 19.57 -1.87
N PRO A 379 -33.26 20.19 -2.85
CA PRO A 379 -33.22 19.76 -4.26
C PRO A 379 -31.84 19.89 -4.91
N ASP A 380 -31.03 20.88 -4.49
CA ASP A 380 -29.70 21.12 -5.03
C ASP A 380 -28.63 20.16 -4.47
N ILE A 381 -28.94 19.40 -3.41
CA ILE A 381 -28.01 18.52 -2.70
C ILE A 381 -28.23 17.06 -3.10
N LYS A 382 -27.20 16.42 -3.65
CA LYS A 382 -27.23 14.98 -3.96
C LYS A 382 -27.10 14.14 -2.69
N ILE A 383 -28.23 13.64 -2.19
CA ILE A 383 -28.29 12.84 -0.96
C ILE A 383 -28.16 11.33 -1.24
N ASN A 384 -27.31 10.64 -0.46
CA ASN A 384 -27.09 9.18 -0.48
C ASN A 384 -26.74 8.63 -1.88
N CYS A 385 -25.84 9.32 -2.59
CA CYS A 385 -25.38 8.95 -3.93
C CYS A 385 -24.07 8.16 -3.97
N SER A 386 -23.27 8.18 -2.88
CA SER A 386 -21.91 7.62 -2.85
C SER A 386 -21.70 6.78 -1.59
N HIS A 387 -21.62 5.45 -1.74
CA HIS A 387 -21.41 4.51 -0.64
C HIS A 387 -19.95 4.42 -0.16
N PHE A 388 -18.99 4.88 -0.97
CA PHE A 388 -17.57 4.74 -0.73
C PHE A 388 -16.88 6.11 -0.76
N THR A 389 -15.94 6.32 0.17
CA THR A 389 -15.08 7.51 0.19
C THR A 389 -14.04 7.46 -0.92
N SER A 390 -13.78 8.60 -1.56
CA SER A 390 -12.66 8.80 -2.51
C SER A 390 -11.41 9.36 -1.84
N ILE A 391 -11.51 9.84 -0.59
CA ILE A 391 -10.48 10.65 0.07
C ILE A 391 -9.16 9.88 0.19
N ALA A 392 -8.10 10.42 -0.41
CA ALA A 392 -6.75 9.85 -0.49
C ALA A 392 -6.67 8.44 -1.15
N ARG A 393 -7.73 7.95 -1.79
CA ARG A 393 -7.78 6.61 -2.38
C ARG A 393 -6.92 6.51 -3.66
N PRO A 394 -6.01 5.52 -3.79
CA PRO A 394 -5.14 5.40 -4.98
C PRO A 394 -5.89 5.10 -6.28
N THR A 395 -6.99 4.34 -6.23
CA THR A 395 -7.83 4.03 -7.38
C THR A 395 -9.30 4.18 -6.96
N VAL A 396 -10.06 5.06 -7.64
CA VAL A 396 -11.44 5.44 -7.25
C VAL A 396 -12.51 4.75 -8.13
N SER A 397 -12.13 4.19 -9.29
CA SER A 397 -13.05 3.49 -10.20
C SER A 397 -12.93 1.97 -10.09
N SER A 398 -14.05 1.26 -10.31
CA SER A 398 -14.10 -0.21 -10.44
C SER A 398 -13.53 -0.72 -11.78
N LYS A 399 -13.29 0.16 -12.76
CA LYS A 399 -12.60 -0.20 -14.01
C LYS A 399 -11.22 -0.73 -13.67
N LYS A 400 -10.79 -1.82 -14.34
CA LYS A 400 -9.47 -2.47 -14.17
C LYS A 400 -8.31 -1.61 -14.74
N ASN A 401 -8.33 -0.30 -14.52
CA ASN A 401 -7.27 0.58 -14.96
C ASN A 401 -6.01 0.34 -14.12
N HIS A 402 -4.87 0.29 -14.78
CA HIS A 402 -3.53 0.20 -14.16
C HIS A 402 -3.08 1.57 -13.64
N GLU A 403 -3.96 2.24 -12.90
CA GLU A 403 -3.85 3.64 -12.51
C GLU A 403 -3.76 3.80 -11.00
N ILE A 404 -2.89 4.72 -10.60
CA ILE A 404 -2.63 5.10 -9.21
C ILE A 404 -2.58 6.64 -9.15
N TRP A 405 -3.57 7.26 -8.49
CA TRP A 405 -3.85 8.71 -8.54
C TRP A 405 -3.83 9.29 -9.96
N GLY A 406 -4.46 8.59 -10.92
CA GLY A 406 -4.53 8.97 -12.33
C GLY A 406 -3.29 8.65 -13.17
N ILE A 407 -2.20 8.17 -12.57
CA ILE A 407 -0.97 7.82 -13.29
C ILE A 407 -1.04 6.37 -13.75
N LYS A 408 -0.96 6.14 -15.06
CA LYS A 408 -0.94 4.80 -15.67
C LYS A 408 0.44 4.15 -15.54
N CYS A 409 0.49 2.93 -15.01
CA CYS A 409 1.72 2.14 -14.93
C CYS A 409 2.07 1.52 -16.29
N ARG A 410 3.35 1.65 -16.71
CA ARG A 410 3.91 1.04 -17.93
C ARG A 410 4.28 -0.42 -17.67
N LEU A 411 5.09 -0.67 -16.65
CA LEU A 411 5.49 -2.01 -16.28
C LEU A 411 4.41 -2.64 -15.42
N THR A 412 3.80 -3.72 -15.90
CA THR A 412 2.77 -4.47 -15.18
C THR A 412 3.09 -5.97 -15.23
N LEU A 413 2.77 -6.71 -14.17
CA LEU A 413 2.87 -8.17 -14.15
C LEU A 413 1.49 -8.81 -14.36
N ARG A 414 1.00 -8.83 -15.61
CA ARG A 414 -0.22 -9.55 -16.00
C ARG A 414 -0.12 -10.14 -17.41
N ASN A 415 -0.85 -11.25 -17.61
CA ASN A 415 -1.03 -11.89 -18.90
C ASN A 415 -1.70 -10.96 -19.93
N PRO A 416 -1.40 -11.11 -21.24
CA PRO A 416 -2.16 -10.49 -22.33
C PRO A 416 -3.62 -10.96 -22.49
N SER A 417 -4.12 -11.84 -21.60
CA SER A 417 -5.40 -12.52 -21.72
C SER A 417 -6.30 -12.32 -20.50
N HIS A 418 -7.02 -11.19 -20.47
CA HIS A 418 -8.31 -11.02 -19.76
C HIS A 418 -9.05 -9.73 -20.12
#